data_AF-A0A2E0BJV7-F1
#
_entry.id   AF-A0A2E0BJV7-F1
#
_cell.length_a   1.000
_cell.length_b   1.000
_cell.length_c   1.000
_cell.angle_alpha   90.00
_cell.angle_beta   90.00
_cell.angle_gamma   90.00
#
_symmetry.space_group_name_H-M   'P 1'
#
loop_
_entity.id
_entity.type
_entity.pdbx_description
1 polymer ?
#
loop_
_entity_poly.entity_id
_entity_poly.type
_entity_poly.pdbx_seq_one_letter_code
_entity_poly.pdbx_strand_id
1 'polypeptide(L)'
;MKLRNIASNMTELELSDGTTVLFSYKTPVAGFDPAHPDGVKGHFKTSTHYSPTTTRHINKYFSGEWNVDAKTEVREVSQEFINGLVT
;
A
#
# COMPACT_ATOMS: atom_id res chain seq x y z
N MET A 1 -0.80 7.87 14.85
CA MET A 1 -1.37 6.86 13.95
C MET A 1 -2.84 7.14 13.75
N LYS A 2 -3.36 6.96 12.53
CA LYS A 2 -4.77 7.14 12.20
C LYS A 2 -5.21 6.01 11.28
N LEU A 3 -6.37 5.41 11.57
CA LEU A 3 -6.94 4.33 10.75
C LEU A 3 -8.09 4.89 9.92
N ARG A 4 -8.07 4.62 8.62
CA ARG A 4 -9.10 5.04 7.66
C ARG A 4 -9.67 3.83 6.95
N ASN A 5 -10.99 3.73 6.90
CA ASN A 5 -11.67 2.71 6.10
C ASN A 5 -11.83 3.22 4.66
N ILE A 6 -11.23 2.53 3.70
CA ILE A 6 -11.29 2.90 2.27
C ILE A 6 -12.46 2.18 1.59
N ALA A 7 -12.63 0.90 1.88
CA ALA A 7 -13.72 0.08 1.36
C ALA A 7 -13.90 -1.17 2.23
N SER A 8 -14.93 -1.98 1.95
CA SER A 8 -15.07 -3.29 2.60
C SER A 8 -13.79 -4.10 2.49
N ASN A 9 -13.21 -4.49 3.63
CA ASN A 9 -11.94 -5.23 3.73
C ASN A 9 -10.71 -4.46 3.20
N MET A 10 -10.76 -3.13 3.16
CA MET A 10 -9.63 -2.27 2.81
C MET A 10 -9.51 -1.14 3.84
N THR A 11 -8.45 -1.18 4.65
CA THR A 11 -8.14 -0.10 5.61
C THR A 11 -6.76 0.45 5.35
N GLU A 12 -6.60 1.76 5.46
CA GLU A 12 -5.30 2.42 5.45
C GLU A 12 -4.92 2.85 6.86
N LEU A 13 -3.70 2.52 7.25
CA LEU A 13 -3.05 3.02 8.45
C LEU A 13 -2.08 4.13 8.07
N GLU A 14 -2.29 5.31 8.63
CA GLU A 14 -1.39 6.45 8.52
C GLU A 14 -0.54 6.54 9.79
N LEU A 15 0.78 6.50 9.62
CA LEU A 15 1.78 6.62 10.68
C LEU A 15 2.15 8.09 10.90
N SER A 16 2.79 8.39 12.03
CA SER A 16 3.13 9.77 12.41
C SER A 16 4.17 10.44 11.52
N ASP A 17 4.96 9.64 10.79
CA ASP A 17 5.98 10.08 9.84
C ASP A 17 5.42 10.36 8.43
N GLY A 18 4.11 10.18 8.23
CA GLY A 18 3.44 10.33 6.94
C GLY A 18 3.43 9.06 6.09
N THR A 19 4.02 7.95 6.57
CA THR A 19 3.91 6.65 5.92
C THR A 19 2.46 6.17 5.96
N THR A 20 1.95 5.67 4.84
CA THR A 20 0.63 5.02 4.79
C THR A 20 0.76 3.57 4.38
N VAL A 21 -0.05 2.70 4.98
CA VAL A 21 -0.09 1.26 4.69
C VAL A 21 -1.52 0.81 4.49
N LEU A 22 -1.80 0.31 3.29
CA LEU A 22 -3.03 -0.39 2.93
C LEU A 22 -3.00 -1.83 3.44
N PHE A 23 -4.05 -2.19 4.16
CA PHE A 23 -4.39 -3.55 4.54
C PHE A 23 -5.53 -4.08 3.66
N SER A 24 -5.29 -5.23 3.04
CA SER A 24 -6.32 -6.05 2.43
C SER A 24 -6.72 -7.12 3.45
N TYR A 25 -7.95 -7.04 3.95
CA TYR A 25 -8.37 -7.73 5.18
C TYR A 25 -7.45 -7.37 6.36
N LYS A 26 -6.54 -8.26 6.73
CA LYS A 26 -5.57 -8.07 7.82
C LYS A 26 -4.12 -8.11 7.34
N THR A 27 -3.89 -8.24 6.03
CA THR A 27 -2.55 -8.34 5.45
C THR A 27 -2.15 -6.97 4.92
N PRO A 28 -1.00 -6.40 5.34
CA PRO A 28 -0.48 -5.17 4.75
C PRO A 28 0.10 -5.49 3.37
N VAL A 29 -0.33 -4.76 2.34
CA VAL A 29 -0.07 -5.15 0.94
C VAL A 29 0.43 -4.03 0.05
N ALA A 30 0.22 -2.77 0.43
CA ALA A 30 0.65 -1.61 -0.35
C ALA A 30 0.73 -0.38 0.55
N GLY A 31 1.27 0.72 0.04
CA GLY A 31 1.39 1.94 0.81
C GLY A 31 2.15 3.05 0.10
N PHE A 32 2.46 4.08 0.88
CA PHE A 32 3.29 5.20 0.50
C PHE A 32 4.28 5.47 1.63
N ASP A 33 5.56 5.62 1.27
CA ASP A 33 6.64 5.95 2.20
C ASP A 33 7.30 7.25 1.73
N PRO A 34 7.17 8.36 2.49
CA PRO A 34 7.78 9.63 2.13
C PRO A 34 9.31 9.65 2.27
N ALA A 35 9.89 8.73 3.07
CA ALA A 35 11.33 8.66 3.32
C ALA A 35 12.10 7.88 2.25
N HIS A 36 11.43 7.03 1.46
CA HIS A 36 12.02 6.26 0.37
C HIS A 36 11.42 6.66 -0.99
N PRO A 37 11.81 7.83 -1.53
CA PRO A 37 11.32 8.31 -2.82
C PRO A 37 11.90 7.55 -4.03
N ASP A 38 12.63 6.42 -3.87
CA ASP A 38 13.19 5.67 -5.00
C ASP A 38 12.09 5.21 -5.97
N GLY A 39 11.94 5.94 -7.08
CA GLY A 39 10.81 5.89 -8.01
C GLY A 39 10.14 7.26 -8.19
N VAL A 40 8.94 7.31 -8.80
CA VAL A 40 8.30 8.61 -9.11
C VAL A 40 7.59 9.23 -7.88
N LYS A 41 7.15 8.45 -6.87
CA LYS A 41 6.33 8.99 -5.76
C LYS A 41 6.34 8.20 -4.44
N GLY A 42 7.36 7.42 -4.06
CA GLY A 42 7.37 6.69 -2.76
C GLY A 42 6.27 5.61 -2.58
N HIS A 43 5.40 5.41 -3.57
CA HIS A 43 4.37 4.37 -3.57
C HIS A 43 5.01 2.99 -3.74
N PHE A 44 4.54 2.04 -2.94
CA PHE A 44 5.01 0.66 -2.98
C PHE A 44 3.86 -0.34 -2.88
N LYS A 45 4.03 -1.52 -3.49
CA LYS A 45 3.14 -2.66 -3.35
C LYS A 45 3.93 -3.94 -3.14
N THR A 46 3.31 -4.92 -2.48
CA THR A 46 3.90 -6.25 -2.32
C THR A 46 4.13 -6.90 -3.68
N SER A 47 5.29 -7.52 -3.87
CA SER A 47 5.56 -8.41 -4.99
C SER A 47 4.86 -9.77 -4.85
N THR A 48 4.33 -10.08 -3.66
CA THR A 48 3.67 -11.36 -3.36
C THR A 48 2.24 -11.38 -3.89
N HIS A 49 1.93 -12.34 -4.75
CA HIS A 49 0.56 -12.60 -5.17
C HIS A 49 -0.20 -13.42 -4.12
N TYR A 50 -1.08 -12.77 -3.36
CA TYR A 50 -1.95 -13.45 -2.38
C TYR A 50 -3.22 -14.01 -2.99
N SER A 51 -3.95 -13.18 -3.75
CA SER A 51 -5.22 -13.56 -4.38
C SER A 51 -5.63 -12.53 -5.44
N PRO A 52 -6.51 -12.89 -6.38
CA PRO A 52 -7.09 -11.93 -7.32
C PRO A 52 -7.82 -10.77 -6.63
N THR A 53 -8.43 -11.01 -5.47
CA THR A 53 -9.11 -9.97 -4.69
C THR A 53 -8.11 -8.98 -4.10
N THR A 54 -6.98 -9.45 -3.55
CA THR A 54 -5.91 -8.58 -3.06
C THR A 54 -5.34 -7.72 -4.19
N THR A 55 -5.09 -8.31 -5.37
CA THR A 55 -4.64 -7.57 -6.55
C THR A 55 -5.63 -6.46 -6.94
N ARG A 56 -6.94 -6.73 -6.88
CA ARG A 56 -7.98 -5.71 -7.11
C ARG A 56 -7.97 -4.62 -6.04
N HIS A 57 -7.78 -4.96 -4.78
CA HIS A 57 -7.69 -3.99 -3.69
C HIS A 57 -6.50 -3.04 -3.88
N ILE A 58 -5.32 -3.58 -4.22
CA ILE A 58 -4.12 -2.78 -4.49
C ILE A 58 -4.37 -1.81 -5.65
N ASN A 59 -4.90 -2.30 -6.78
CA ASN A 59 -5.17 -1.46 -7.93
C ASN A 59 -6.20 -0.36 -7.61
N LYS A 60 -7.27 -0.72 -6.89
CA LYS A 60 -8.32 0.23 -6.46
C LYS A 60 -7.77 1.30 -5.53
N TYR A 61 -6.88 0.93 -4.62
CA TYR A 61 -6.24 1.86 -3.70
C TYR A 61 -5.43 2.92 -4.46
N PHE A 62 -4.54 2.50 -5.36
CA PHE A 62 -3.72 3.46 -6.10
C PHE A 62 -4.53 4.31 -7.07
N SER A 63 -5.50 3.73 -7.77
CA SER A 63 -6.35 4.51 -8.68
C SER A 63 -7.28 5.47 -7.93
N GLY A 64 -7.79 5.06 -6.77
CA GLY A 64 -8.82 5.79 -6.02
C GLY A 64 -8.27 6.85 -5.07
N GLU A 65 -7.21 6.53 -4.33
CA GLU A 65 -6.64 7.41 -3.31
C GLU A 65 -5.53 8.31 -3.86
N TRP A 66 -4.79 7.83 -4.86
CA TRP A 66 -3.56 8.46 -5.33
C TRP A 66 -3.57 8.85 -6.80
N ASN A 67 -4.58 8.42 -7.56
CA ASN A 67 -4.68 8.61 -9.02
C ASN A 67 -3.38 8.21 -9.75
N VAL A 68 -2.83 7.04 -9.39
CA VAL A 68 -1.62 6.42 -9.98
C VAL A 68 -1.95 5.03 -10.49
N ASP A 69 -1.29 4.62 -11.58
CA ASP A 69 -1.38 3.25 -12.08
C ASP A 69 -0.43 2.33 -11.29
N ALA A 70 -1.02 1.39 -10.55
CA ALA A 70 -0.32 0.38 -9.78
C ALA A 70 0.64 -0.50 -10.60
N LYS A 71 0.51 -0.54 -11.93
CA LYS A 71 1.35 -1.37 -12.80
C LYS A 71 2.61 -0.65 -13.29
N THR A 72 2.55 0.66 -13.46
CA THR A 72 3.60 1.44 -14.13
C THR A 72 4.27 2.45 -13.21
N GLU A 73 3.58 2.92 -12.17
CA GLU A 73 4.02 4.02 -11.32
C GLU A 73 4.34 3.60 -9.86
N VAL A 74 4.10 2.33 -9.51
CA VAL A 74 4.27 1.81 -8.16
C VAL A 74 5.37 0.76 -8.12
N ARG A 75 6.36 0.94 -7.23
CA ARG A 75 7.46 -0.01 -7.07
C ARG A 75 6.99 -1.28 -6.36
N GLU A 76 7.54 -2.43 -6.76
CA GLU A 76 7.33 -3.69 -6.06
C GLU A 76 8.38 -3.88 -4.98
N VAL A 77 7.94 -4.23 -3.78
CA VAL A 77 8.78 -4.47 -2.60
C VAL A 77 8.49 -5.85 -2.01
N SER A 78 9.44 -6.39 -1.26
CA SER A 78 9.23 -7.66 -0.56
C SER A 78 8.20 -7.50 0.55
N GLN A 79 7.58 -8.60 0.97
CA GLN A 79 6.60 -8.55 2.05
C GLN A 79 7.26 -8.18 3.39
N GLU A 80 8.51 -8.58 3.59
CA GLU A 80 9.30 -8.27 4.78
C GLU A 80 9.50 -6.76 4.95
N PHE A 81 9.74 -6.05 3.85
CA PHE A 81 9.82 -4.58 3.86
C PHE A 81 8.52 -3.98 4.41
N ILE A 82 7.37 -4.40 3.88
CA ILE A 82 6.06 -3.85 4.28
C ILE A 82 5.75 -4.20 5.74
N ASN A 83 6.03 -5.44 6.16
CA ASN A 83 5.81 -5.86 7.54
C ASN A 83 6.65 -4.99 8.50
N GLY A 84 7.89 -4.68 8.15
CA GLY A 84 8.78 -3.83 8.94
C GLY A 84 8.27 -2.40 9.15
N LEU A 85 7.39 -1.88 8.28
CA LEU A 85 6.79 -0.55 8.45
C LEU A 85 5.69 -0.50 9.52
N VAL A 86 5.10 -1.65 9.85
CA VAL A 86 3.96 -1.75 10.79
C VAL A 86 4.31 -2.49 12.08
N THR A 87 5.60 -2.76 12.32
CA THR A 87 6.08 -3.47 13.50
C THR A 87 6.35 -2.54 14.67
#